data_AF-A0A532TAL7-F1
#
_entry.id   AF-A0A532TAL7-F1
#
_cell.length_a   1.000
_cell.length_b   1.000
_cell.length_c   1.000
_cell.angle_alpha   90.00
_cell.angle_beta   90.00
_cell.angle_gamma   90.00
#
_symmetry.space_group_name_H-M   'P 1'
#
loop_
_entity.id
_entity.type
_entity.pdbx_description
1 polymer ?
#
loop_
_entity_poly.entity_id
_entity_poly.type
_entity_poly.pdbx_seq_one_letter_code
_entity_poly.pdbx_strand_id
1 'polypeptide(L)' 'MNKEEAKSKVIEKGGVIRDAISNDLWYLVTNNPDVKSKKFKKARDLGVTFIDELEFLKMIE' A
#
# COMPACT_ATOMS: atom_id res chain seq x y z
N MET A 1 -11.83 7.01 3.00
CA MET A 1 -11.95 6.91 1.52
C MET A 1 -12.30 5.47 1.16
N ASN A 2 -13.09 5.21 0.12
CA ASN A 2 -13.33 3.81 -0.28
C ASN A 2 -12.15 3.26 -1.09
N LYS A 3 -11.93 1.93 -1.01
CA LYS A 3 -10.82 1.25 -1.67
C LYS A 3 -10.76 1.55 -3.17
N GLU A 4 -11.90 1.63 -3.85
CA GLU A 4 -11.96 1.94 -5.28
C GLU A 4 -11.53 3.37 -5.59
N GLU A 5 -11.95 4.35 -4.78
CA GLU A 5 -11.51 5.74 -4.94
C GLU A 5 -10.00 5.89 -4.74
N ALA A 6 -9.46 5.20 -3.72
CA ALA A 6 -8.01 5.15 -3.50
C ALA A 6 -7.28 4.60 -4.72
N LYS A 7 -7.83 3.54 -5.33
CA LYS A 7 -7.26 2.96 -6.54
C LYS A 7 -7.28 3.94 -7.70
N SER A 8 -8.40 4.60 -7.95
CA SER A 8 -8.51 5.58 -9.03
C SER A 8 -7.51 6.72 -8.85
N LYS A 9 -7.41 7.32 -7.66
CA LYS A 9 -6.46 8.42 -7.41
C LYS A 9 -5.00 8.04 -7.64
N VAL A 10 -4.61 6.82 -7.24
CA VAL A 10 -3.24 6.33 -7.48
C VAL A 10 -2.97 6.24 -8.98
N ILE A 11 -3.92 5.71 -9.75
CA ILE A 11 -3.78 5.59 -11.21
C ILE A 11 -3.77 6.97 -11.87
N GLU A 12 -4.65 7.89 -11.45
CA GLU A 12 -4.72 9.28 -11.96
C GLU A 12 -3.41 10.05 -11.74
N LYS A 13 -2.73 9.80 -10.62
CA LYS A 13 -1.42 10.39 -10.31
C LYS A 13 -0.24 9.64 -10.97
N GLY A 14 -0.51 8.62 -11.80
CA GLY A 14 0.50 7.84 -12.51
C GLY A 14 1.14 6.70 -11.70
N GLY A 15 0.60 6.42 -10.52
CA GLY A 15 1.01 5.30 -9.68
C GLY A 15 0.47 3.96 -10.18
N VAL A 16 1.04 2.89 -9.63
CA VAL A 16 0.74 1.51 -10.05
C VAL A 16 0.19 0.71 -8.89
N ILE A 17 -0.90 -0.01 -9.13
CA ILE A 17 -1.57 -0.84 -8.13
C ILE A 17 -1.22 -2.29 -8.34
N ARG A 18 -0.91 -2.96 -7.23
CA ARG A 18 -0.65 -4.39 -7.20
C ARG A 18 -1.62 -5.07 -6.23
N ASP A 19 -2.22 -6.16 -6.69
CA ASP A 19 -3.03 -7.04 -5.83
C ASP A 19 -2.18 -8.07 -5.08
N ALA A 20 -0.89 -8.20 -5.42
CA ALA A 20 0.06 -9.11 -4.79
C ALA A 20 1.27 -8.37 -4.23
N ILE A 21 1.85 -8.94 -3.16
CA ILE A 21 3.11 -8.49 -2.59
C ILE A 21 4.25 -9.01 -3.49
N SER A 22 4.87 -8.11 -4.24
CA SER A 22 5.96 -8.39 -5.19
C SER A 22 7.14 -7.44 -4.94
N ASN A 23 8.30 -7.73 -5.55
CA ASN A 23 9.53 -6.95 -5.35
C ASN A 23 9.43 -5.51 -5.86
N ASP A 24 8.48 -5.25 -6.75
CA ASP A 24 8.14 -3.92 -7.29
C ASP A 24 7.05 -3.21 -6.47
N LEU A 25 6.65 -3.75 -5.31
CA LEU A 25 5.74 -3.07 -4.40
C LEU A 25 6.53 -2.19 -3.42
N TRP A 26 6.35 -0.88 -3.48
CA TRP A 26 7.02 0.05 -2.55
C TRP A 26 6.23 0.30 -1.27
N TYR A 27 4.91 0.44 -1.37
CA TYR A 27 4.05 0.86 -0.26
C TYR A 27 2.91 -0.12 -0.03
N LEU A 28 2.65 -0.42 1.24
CA LEU A 28 1.46 -1.15 1.68
C LEU A 28 0.63 -0.25 2.60
N VAL A 29 -0.54 0.17 2.12
CA VAL A 29 -1.49 0.94 2.91
C VAL A 29 -2.21 0.00 3.89
N THR A 30 -2.01 0.21 5.19
CA THR A 30 -2.66 -0.58 6.24
C THR A 30 -2.73 0.15 7.57
N ASN A 31 -3.84 -0.02 8.29
CA ASN A 31 -4.00 0.48 9.66
C ASN A 31 -3.40 -0.45 10.73
N ASN A 32 -2.98 -1.67 10.35
CA ASN A 32 -2.45 -2.66 11.29
C ASN A 32 -1.15 -3.27 10.74
N PRO A 33 -0.01 -2.56 10.85
CA PRO A 33 1.25 -3.03 10.31
C PRO A 33 1.76 -4.29 11.01
N ASP A 34 1.29 -4.64 12.22
CA ASP A 34 1.72 -5.81 13.01
C ASP A 34 1.02 -7.14 12.68
N VAL A 35 0.11 -7.15 11.71
CA VAL A 35 -0.60 -8.38 11.34
C VAL A 35 0.40 -9.49 11.00
N LYS A 36 0.30 -10.61 11.73
CA LYS A 36 1.10 -11.83 11.49
C LYS A 36 0.47 -12.68 10.39
N SER A 37 0.39 -12.13 9.19
CA SER A 37 -0.04 -12.88 8.00
C SER A 37 1.16 -13.18 7.10
N LYS A 38 1.08 -14.26 6.30
CA LYS A 38 2.09 -14.61 5.30
C LYS A 38 2.37 -13.44 4.33
N LYS A 39 1.34 -12.67 3.98
CA LYS A 39 1.45 -11.48 3.12
C LYS A 39 2.29 -10.38 3.76
N PHE A 40 2.03 -10.05 5.02
CA PHE A 40 2.75 -9.00 5.75
C PHE A 40 4.19 -9.43 6.06
N LYS A 41 4.41 -10.71 6.39
CA LYS A 41 5.75 -11.26 6.53
C LYS A 41 6.53 -11.08 5.23
N LYS A 42 5.95 -11.43 4.08
CA LYS A 42 6.56 -11.22 2.76
C LYS A 42 6.85 -9.74 2.48
N ALA A 43 5.93 -8.84 2.79
CA ALA A 43 6.15 -7.40 2.57
C ALA A 43 7.33 -6.87 3.41
N ARG A 44 7.42 -7.26 4.69
CA ARG A 44 8.57 -6.88 5.53
C ARG A 44 9.88 -7.47 5.01
N ASP A 45 9.86 -8.72 4.59
CA ASP A 45 11.02 -9.43 4.02
C ASP A 45 11.53 -8.74 2.74
N LEU A 46 10.62 -8.23 1.92
CA LEU A 46 10.92 -7.46 0.71
C LEU A 46 11.25 -5.98 0.98
N GLY A 47 11.18 -5.51 2.22
CA GLY A 47 11.44 -4.10 2.56
C GLY A 47 10.34 -3.13 2.13
N VAL A 48 9.10 -3.62 1.93
CA VAL A 48 7.94 -2.78 1.61
C VAL A 48 7.66 -1.83 2.78
N THR A 49 7.42 -0.55 2.48
CA THR A 49 7.09 0.46 3.47
C THR A 49 5.61 0.36 3.84
N PHE A 50 5.30 0.29 5.13
CA PHE A 50 3.93 0.28 5.64
C PHE A 50 3.50 1.71 5.93
N ILE A 51 2.40 2.14 5.34
CA ILE A 51 1.83 3.48 5.53
C ILE A 51 0.37 3.36 5.95
N ASP A 52 -0.12 4.31 6.73
CA ASP A 52 -1.54 4.38 7.09
C ASP A 52 -2.34 5.21 6.07
N GLU A 53 -3.66 5.33 6.28
CA GLU A 53 -4.54 6.08 5.37
C GLU A 53 -4.17 7.57 5.30
N LEU A 54 -3.75 8.19 6.41
CA LEU A 54 -3.38 9.62 6.44
C LEU A 54 -2.10 9.87 5.65
N GLU A 55 -1.08 9.03 5.85
CA GLU A 55 0.16 9.08 5.07
C GLU A 55 -0.13 8.91 3.57
N PHE A 56 -0.97 7.94 3.22
CA PHE A 56 -1.40 7.74 1.84
C PHE A 56 -2.11 8.98 1.26
N LEU A 57 -3.03 9.59 2.02
CA LEU A 57 -3.74 10.81 1.60
C LEU A 57 -2.77 11.96 1.34
N LYS A 58 -1.79 12.19 2.22
CA LYS A 58 -0.75 13.22 2.01
C LYS A 58 0.09 13.00 0.76
N MET A 59 0.27 11.75 0.31
CA MET A 59 1.02 11.45 -0.92
C MET A 59 0.22 11.73 -2.20
N ILE A 60 -1.12 11.71 -2.12
CA ILE A 60 -2.02 11.83 -3.27
C ILE A 60 -2.79 13.14 -3.34
N GLU A 61 -2.82 13.95 -2.27
CA GLU A 61 -3.23 15.36 -2.34
C GLU A 61 -2.28 16.15 -3.26
#